data_AF-A0A8W8HTC8-F1
#
_entry.id   AF-A0A8W8HTC8-F1
#
_cell.length_a   1.000
_cell.length_b   1.000
_cell.length_c   1.000
_cell.angle_alpha   90.00
_cell.angle_beta   90.00
_cell.angle_gamma   90.00
#
_symmetry.space_group_name_H-M   'P 1'
#
loop_
_entity.id
_entity.type
_entity.pdbx_description
1 polymer ?
#
loop_
_entity_poly.entity_id
_entity_poly.type
_entity_poly.pdbx_seq_one_letter_code
_entity_poly.pdbx_strand_id
1 'polypeptide(L)'
;MAVLKLDAMPSEDGLISFSMKNSKAEENSTHTNFSLSEAEEALRNGFTNPPMLSMEDAASISNGIRIALSPVAITTVGEASTTSYGAQRRELRLSYERRTCVLTLWGDKAINFSLRNDVLYTIKCIVPTHDFNHQRCYNSTPDTTFEIIEEALEVQDFEGVVESVSFESNLIEVNGVLLTTTNEQLKYLFPKNCYESINVKGKRCMSEVSEIDFAKKSKKD
;
A
#
# COMPACT_ATOMS: atom_id res chain seq x y z
N MET A 1 44.15 -27.42 14.29
CA MET A 1 43.48 -26.21 13.76
C MET A 1 43.85 -26.09 12.29
N ALA A 2 42.94 -26.43 11.38
CA ALA A 2 43.13 -26.20 9.95
C ALA A 2 42.23 -25.05 9.54
N VAL A 3 42.84 -23.97 9.02
CA VAL A 3 42.15 -22.78 8.54
C VAL A 3 41.62 -23.08 7.14
N LEU A 4 40.30 -23.11 6.96
CA LEU A 4 39.65 -23.24 5.66
C LEU A 4 39.66 -21.86 4.97
N LYS A 5 40.30 -21.76 3.81
CA LYS A 5 40.17 -20.61 2.91
C LYS A 5 39.09 -20.90 1.88
N LEU A 6 38.04 -20.07 1.88
CA LEU A 6 37.06 -19.99 0.79
C LEU A 6 37.59 -18.96 -0.22
N ASP A 7 37.89 -19.38 -1.43
CA ASP A 7 38.04 -18.48 -2.56
C ASP A 7 36.80 -18.63 -3.45
N ALA A 8 36.01 -17.56 -3.56
CA ALA A 8 34.87 -17.49 -4.47
C ALA A 8 35.35 -16.98 -5.83
N MET A 9 35.04 -17.71 -6.90
CA MET A 9 35.21 -17.24 -8.27
C MET A 9 33.82 -17.04 -8.88
N PRO A 10 33.54 -15.87 -9.49
CA PRO A 10 32.27 -15.65 -10.16
C PRO A 10 32.25 -16.43 -11.49
N SER A 11 31.16 -17.15 -11.75
CA SER A 11 30.86 -17.73 -13.06
C SER A 11 29.84 -16.86 -13.80
N GLU A 12 29.95 -16.80 -15.13
CA GLU A 12 29.24 -15.82 -15.98
C GLU A 12 27.71 -16.00 -16.05
N ASP A 13 27.13 -17.06 -15.49
CA ASP A 13 25.67 -17.30 -15.48
C ASP A 13 25.00 -17.04 -14.12
N GLY A 14 25.67 -16.34 -13.19
CA GLY A 14 25.05 -15.88 -11.94
C GLY A 14 24.79 -16.98 -10.89
N LEU A 15 25.21 -18.22 -11.14
CA LEU A 15 25.21 -19.29 -10.14
C LEU A 15 26.55 -19.34 -9.39
N ILE A 16 26.47 -19.28 -8.06
CA ILE A 16 27.63 -19.46 -7.18
C ILE A 16 27.89 -20.97 -7.07
N SER A 17 28.95 -21.45 -7.70
CA SER A 17 29.40 -22.84 -7.57
C SER A 17 30.42 -22.98 -6.44
N PHE A 18 30.17 -23.86 -5.48
CA PHE A 18 31.15 -24.24 -4.46
C PHE A 18 31.74 -25.61 -4.81
N SER A 19 33.03 -25.64 -5.17
CA SER A 19 33.76 -26.88 -5.43
C SER A 19 34.54 -27.31 -4.18
N MET A 20 34.08 -28.35 -3.49
CA MET A 20 34.89 -29.07 -2.51
C MET A 20 35.71 -30.15 -3.22
N LYS A 21 37.04 -29.98 -3.27
CA LYS A 21 37.93 -31.06 -3.70
C LYS A 21 38.12 -32.04 -2.55
N ASN A 22 37.38 -33.14 -2.56
CA ASN A 22 37.72 -34.31 -1.74
C ASN A 22 38.24 -35.40 -2.69
N SER A 23 39.50 -35.77 -2.53
CA SER A 23 40.16 -36.78 -3.34
C SER A 23 39.64 -38.17 -2.98
N LYS A 24 39.14 -38.88 -4.01
CA LYS A 24 38.63 -40.27 -4.01
C LYS A 24 37.19 -40.47 -3.48
N ALA A 25 36.22 -40.26 -4.37
CA ALA A 25 35.02 -41.10 -4.45
C ALA A 25 34.40 -40.91 -5.84
N GLU A 26 34.02 -42.00 -6.49
CA GLU A 26 33.40 -42.01 -7.82
C GLU A 26 32.16 -41.08 -7.85
N GLU A 27 32.13 -40.19 -8.84
CA GLU A 27 31.03 -39.27 -9.12
C GLU A 27 29.81 -40.05 -9.64
N ASN A 28 28.90 -40.39 -8.74
CA ASN A 28 27.48 -40.47 -9.09
C ASN A 28 26.84 -39.14 -8.69
N SER A 29 26.96 -38.14 -9.58
CA SER A 29 26.22 -36.89 -9.46
C SER A 29 24.73 -37.16 -9.69
N THR A 30 24.00 -37.46 -8.62
CA THR A 30 22.55 -37.30 -8.62
C THR A 30 22.26 -35.80 -8.62
N HIS A 31 22.12 -35.21 -9.81
CA HIS A 31 21.44 -33.93 -9.96
C HIS A 31 20.00 -34.11 -9.48
N THR A 32 19.74 -33.80 -8.20
CA THR A 32 18.38 -33.67 -7.68
C THR A 32 17.78 -32.40 -8.26
N ASN A 33 17.17 -32.53 -9.44
CA ASN A 33 16.30 -31.49 -9.98
C ASN A 33 15.03 -31.45 -9.12
N PHE A 34 15.03 -30.59 -8.10
CA PHE A 34 13.83 -30.25 -7.35
C PHE A 34 12.88 -29.51 -8.28
N SER A 35 11.98 -30.25 -8.91
CA SER A 35 10.85 -29.72 -9.66
C SER A 35 9.74 -29.51 -8.65
N LEU A 36 9.39 -28.26 -8.36
CA LEU A 36 8.26 -27.97 -7.47
C LEU A 36 6.99 -28.46 -8.17
N SER A 37 6.11 -29.10 -7.42
CA SER A 37 4.76 -29.40 -7.91
C SER A 37 4.00 -28.08 -8.15
N GLU A 38 2.97 -28.09 -9.00
CA GLU A 38 2.13 -26.91 -9.24
C GLU A 38 1.56 -26.31 -7.93
N ALA A 39 1.28 -27.17 -6.93
CA ALA A 39 0.83 -26.74 -5.61
C ALA A 39 1.94 -26.02 -4.80
N GLU A 40 3.19 -26.50 -4.88
CA GLU A 40 4.33 -25.87 -4.22
C GLU A 40 4.77 -24.58 -4.92
N GLU A 41 4.66 -24.53 -6.26
CA GLU A 41 4.84 -23.30 -7.03
C GLU A 41 3.75 -22.28 -6.71
N ALA A 42 2.49 -22.70 -6.58
CA ALA A 42 1.39 -21.83 -6.16
C ALA A 42 1.59 -21.32 -4.72
N LEU A 43 2.05 -22.17 -3.81
CA LEU A 43 2.42 -21.78 -2.43
C LEU A 43 3.58 -20.78 -2.41
N ARG A 44 4.62 -21.04 -3.21
CA ARG A 44 5.77 -20.14 -3.36
C ARG A 44 5.35 -18.79 -3.95
N ASN A 45 4.50 -18.79 -4.98
CA ASN A 45 3.97 -17.58 -5.59
C ASN A 45 3.04 -16.82 -4.65
N GLY A 46 2.22 -17.51 -3.84
CA GLY A 46 1.42 -16.86 -2.80
C GLY A 46 2.25 -16.31 -1.64
N PHE A 47 3.44 -16.85 -1.42
CA PHE A 47 4.39 -16.34 -0.43
C PHE A 47 5.11 -15.08 -0.92
N THR A 48 5.50 -15.03 -2.19
CA THR A 48 6.20 -13.88 -2.80
C THR A 48 5.25 -12.80 -3.29
N ASN A 49 4.02 -13.16 -3.64
CA ASN A 49 3.00 -12.26 -4.18
C ASN A 49 1.64 -12.59 -3.55
N PRO A 50 1.42 -12.18 -2.28
CA PRO A 50 0.20 -12.49 -1.58
C PRO A 50 -1.02 -11.83 -2.24
N PRO A 51 -2.23 -12.39 -2.05
CA PRO A 51 -3.45 -11.84 -2.63
C PRO A 51 -3.64 -10.38 -2.23
N MET A 52 -3.84 -9.53 -3.23
CA MET A 52 -4.13 -8.12 -3.04
C MET A 52 -5.62 -7.92 -2.80
N LEU A 53 -5.93 -7.22 -1.72
CA LEU A 53 -7.28 -7.14 -1.17
C LEU A 53 -7.57 -5.72 -0.71
N SER A 54 -8.83 -5.32 -0.88
CA SER A 54 -9.35 -4.08 -0.31
C SER A 54 -9.47 -4.20 1.21
N MET A 55 -9.61 -3.07 1.91
CA MET A 55 -9.91 -3.09 3.34
C MET A 55 -11.25 -3.75 3.67
N GLU A 56 -12.17 -3.82 2.69
CA GLU A 56 -13.44 -4.52 2.83
C GLU A 56 -13.26 -6.02 2.80
N ASP A 57 -12.63 -6.54 1.75
CA ASP A 57 -12.44 -7.97 1.57
C ASP A 57 -11.56 -8.55 2.69
N ALA A 58 -10.53 -7.80 3.09
CA ALA A 58 -9.59 -8.22 4.12
C ALA A 58 -10.22 -8.32 5.54
N ALA A 59 -11.39 -7.70 5.75
CA ALA A 59 -12.11 -7.77 7.03
C ALA A 59 -12.63 -9.18 7.33
N SER A 60 -12.98 -9.96 6.30
CA SER A 60 -13.60 -11.29 6.45
C SER A 60 -12.61 -12.46 6.32
N ILE A 61 -11.32 -12.18 6.18
CA ILE A 61 -10.29 -13.21 5.93
C ILE A 61 -9.95 -13.98 7.21
N SER A 62 -9.56 -15.24 7.08
CA SER A 62 -9.05 -16.00 8.22
C SER A 62 -7.67 -15.50 8.66
N ASN A 63 -7.45 -15.44 9.97
CA ASN A 63 -6.16 -15.04 10.53
C ASN A 63 -5.03 -15.98 10.07
N GLY A 64 -3.80 -15.47 10.02
CA GLY A 64 -2.62 -16.26 9.66
C GLY A 64 -2.30 -16.36 8.16
N ILE A 65 -3.17 -15.86 7.28
CA ILE A 65 -2.88 -15.80 5.83
C ILE A 65 -2.10 -14.52 5.51
N ARG A 66 -1.04 -14.62 4.70
CA ARG A 66 -0.35 -13.43 4.17
C ARG A 66 -1.21 -12.76 3.11
N ILE A 67 -1.38 -11.45 3.22
CA ILE A 67 -2.15 -10.64 2.26
C ILE A 67 -1.36 -9.40 1.85
N ALA A 68 -1.78 -8.78 0.76
CA ALA A 68 -1.46 -7.40 0.44
C ALA A 68 -2.72 -6.53 0.59
N LEU A 69 -2.59 -5.38 1.26
CA LEU A 69 -3.65 -4.39 1.36
C LEU A 69 -3.39 -3.27 0.36
N SER A 70 -4.36 -3.02 -0.50
CA SER A 70 -4.33 -1.90 -1.43
C SER A 70 -5.76 -1.46 -1.79
N PRO A 71 -5.99 -0.15 -1.95
CA PRO A 71 -5.13 0.95 -1.54
C PRO A 71 -5.32 1.33 -0.05
N VAL A 72 -4.31 1.88 0.61
CA VAL A 72 -4.41 2.35 1.99
C VAL A 72 -3.65 3.66 2.24
N ALA A 73 -4.27 4.61 2.97
CA ALA A 73 -3.61 5.80 3.48
C ALA A 73 -3.12 5.55 4.91
N ILE A 74 -1.98 6.12 5.29
CA ILE A 74 -1.46 6.03 6.66
C ILE A 74 -1.78 7.34 7.38
N THR A 75 -2.71 7.29 8.32
CA THR A 75 -3.26 8.47 9.00
C THR A 75 -2.53 8.81 10.29
N THR A 76 -1.96 7.81 10.96
CA THR A 76 -1.24 8.03 12.21
C THR A 76 -0.09 7.05 12.32
N VAL A 77 1.07 7.58 12.68
CA VAL A 77 2.25 6.81 13.04
C VAL A 77 2.41 6.91 14.55
N GLY A 78 2.23 5.79 15.24
CA GLY A 78 2.47 5.70 16.67
C GLY A 78 3.97 5.77 17.01
N GLU A 79 4.27 6.00 18.27
CA GLU A 79 5.65 5.99 18.75
C GLU A 79 6.23 4.57 18.69
N ALA A 80 7.53 4.46 18.42
CA ALA A 80 8.22 3.18 18.59
C ALA A 80 8.35 2.87 20.09
N SER A 81 7.99 1.66 20.45
CA SER A 81 8.08 1.13 21.81
C SER A 81 8.85 -0.18 21.82
N THR A 82 9.45 -0.50 22.95
CA THR A 82 10.10 -1.79 23.17
C THR A 82 9.22 -2.61 24.09
N THR A 83 8.89 -3.82 23.67
CA THR A 83 8.12 -4.77 24.48
C THR A 83 8.96 -5.26 25.67
N SER A 84 8.30 -5.87 26.65
CA SER A 84 8.95 -6.49 27.82
C SER A 84 9.99 -7.55 27.46
N TYR A 85 9.89 -8.14 26.26
CA TYR A 85 10.82 -9.14 25.73
C TYR A 85 11.94 -8.55 24.86
N GLY A 86 12.07 -7.22 24.81
CA GLY A 86 13.11 -6.53 24.03
C GLY A 86 12.80 -6.37 22.54
N ALA A 87 11.69 -6.91 22.05
CA ALA A 87 11.28 -6.71 20.66
C ALA A 87 10.70 -5.31 20.47
N GLN A 88 11.12 -4.63 19.40
CA GLN A 88 10.61 -3.31 19.04
C GLN A 88 9.32 -3.43 18.26
N ARG A 89 8.41 -2.50 18.56
CA ARG A 89 7.07 -2.43 18.00
C ARG A 89 6.69 -0.98 17.70
N ARG A 90 6.02 -0.75 16.58
CA ARG A 90 5.39 0.53 16.25
C ARG A 90 4.02 0.29 15.64
N GLU A 91 3.02 1.06 16.02
CA GLU A 91 1.67 0.94 15.47
C GLU A 91 1.40 1.98 14.40
N LEU A 92 0.77 1.58 13.31
CA LEU A 92 0.29 2.45 12.26
C LEU A 92 -1.22 2.36 12.18
N ARG A 93 -1.89 3.50 12.03
CA ARG A 93 -3.31 3.55 11.66
C ARG A 93 -3.42 3.73 10.16
N LEU A 94 -4.11 2.77 9.54
CA LEU A 94 -4.41 2.80 8.12
C LEU A 94 -5.88 3.19 7.93
N SER A 95 -6.19 3.90 6.86
CA SER A 95 -7.57 4.19 6.49
C SER A 95 -7.76 4.24 4.99
N TYR A 96 -8.91 3.78 4.54
CA TYR A 96 -9.39 3.95 3.17
C TYR A 96 -10.91 3.82 3.16
N GLU A 97 -11.61 4.64 2.37
CA GLU A 97 -13.08 4.61 2.21
C GLU A 97 -13.87 4.47 3.53
N ARG A 98 -13.57 5.34 4.50
CA ARG A 98 -14.19 5.39 5.85
C ARG A 98 -13.92 4.15 6.73
N ARG A 99 -13.14 3.18 6.27
CA ARG A 99 -12.65 2.05 7.06
C ARG A 99 -11.30 2.38 7.66
N THR A 100 -11.03 1.80 8.82
CA THR A 100 -9.75 1.97 9.52
C THR A 100 -9.26 0.63 10.02
N CYS A 101 -7.95 0.43 10.02
CA CYS A 101 -7.32 -0.74 10.61
C CYS A 101 -6.00 -0.37 11.27
N VAL A 102 -5.47 -1.28 12.09
CA VAL A 102 -4.17 -1.10 12.75
C VAL A 102 -3.17 -2.07 12.15
N LEU A 103 -2.02 -1.56 11.73
CA LEU A 103 -0.87 -2.36 11.33
C LEU A 103 0.24 -2.20 12.37
N THR A 104 0.64 -3.30 12.99
CA THR A 104 1.76 -3.34 13.91
C THR A 104 3.03 -3.72 13.17
N LEU A 105 4.02 -2.82 13.17
CA LEU A 105 5.37 -3.06 12.70
C LEU A 105 6.22 -3.67 13.81
N TRP A 106 7.09 -4.60 13.43
CA TRP A 106 8.00 -5.30 14.33
C TRP A 106 9.47 -5.15 13.89
N GLY A 107 10.38 -5.18 14.87
CA GLY A 107 11.83 -5.19 14.65
C GLY A 107 12.33 -3.91 13.97
N ASP A 108 13.28 -4.05 13.05
CA ASP A 108 13.93 -2.91 12.38
C ASP A 108 12.94 -2.00 11.62
N LYS A 109 11.86 -2.60 11.08
CA LYS A 109 10.78 -1.84 10.42
C LYS A 109 10.04 -0.95 11.42
N ALA A 110 10.02 -1.28 12.71
CA ALA A 110 9.42 -0.41 13.71
C ALA A 110 10.25 0.86 13.96
N ILE A 111 11.57 0.85 13.77
CA ILE A 111 12.42 2.04 13.99
C ILE A 111 12.57 2.86 12.70
N ASN A 112 13.00 2.19 11.63
CA ASN A 112 13.51 2.82 10.40
C ASN A 112 12.40 3.18 9.40
N PHE A 113 11.16 3.25 9.87
CA PHE A 113 10.02 3.57 9.03
C PHE A 113 9.90 5.07 8.84
N SER A 114 10.05 5.50 7.58
CA SER A 114 9.77 6.85 7.11
C SER A 114 8.62 6.80 6.09
N LEU A 115 7.80 7.84 6.10
CA LEU A 115 6.64 7.96 5.24
C LEU A 115 6.58 9.30 4.53
N ARG A 116 5.97 9.30 3.35
CA ARG A 116 5.31 10.48 2.81
C ARG A 116 3.86 10.52 3.28
N ASN A 117 3.47 11.64 3.86
CA ASN A 117 2.08 11.95 4.16
C ASN A 117 1.30 12.16 2.85
N ASP A 118 -0.02 11.95 2.89
CA ASP A 118 -0.95 12.20 1.77
C ASP A 118 -0.69 11.34 0.52
N VAL A 119 -0.16 10.13 0.71
CA VAL A 119 0.07 9.15 -0.35
C VAL A 119 -0.66 7.85 -0.03
N LEU A 120 -1.20 7.20 -1.07
CA LEU A 120 -1.72 5.85 -0.95
C LEU A 120 -0.61 4.82 -1.14
N TYR A 121 -0.66 3.80 -0.31
CA TYR A 121 0.29 2.69 -0.32
C TYR A 121 -0.41 1.39 -0.69
N THR A 122 0.34 0.53 -1.37
CA THR A 122 0.12 -0.91 -1.38
C THR A 122 1.05 -1.52 -0.34
N ILE A 123 0.49 -2.15 0.69
CA ILE A 123 1.27 -2.81 1.74
C ILE A 123 1.22 -4.32 1.51
N LYS A 124 2.35 -4.93 1.19
CA LYS A 124 2.43 -6.37 0.90
C LYS A 124 2.94 -7.17 2.09
N CYS A 125 2.65 -8.47 2.07
CA CYS A 125 3.16 -9.46 3.03
C CYS A 125 2.86 -9.11 4.49
N ILE A 126 1.60 -8.77 4.78
CA ILE A 126 1.11 -8.59 6.16
C ILE A 126 0.19 -9.75 6.54
N VAL A 127 0.05 -9.98 7.85
CA VAL A 127 -0.76 -11.09 8.35
C VAL A 127 -1.86 -10.57 9.26
N PRO A 128 -3.14 -10.89 9.02
CA PRO A 128 -4.22 -10.61 9.94
C PRO A 128 -4.02 -11.43 11.21
N THR A 129 -4.07 -10.78 12.37
CA THR A 129 -3.78 -11.43 13.64
C THR A 129 -5.03 -11.66 14.46
N HIS A 130 -5.70 -10.59 14.90
CA HIS A 130 -6.96 -10.63 15.61
C HIS A 130 -7.70 -9.30 15.45
N ASP A 131 -9.02 -9.33 15.65
CA ASP A 131 -9.80 -8.11 15.75
C ASP A 131 -9.61 -7.57 17.17
N PHE A 132 -8.98 -6.41 17.32
CA PHE A 132 -8.85 -5.73 18.60
C PHE A 132 -9.83 -4.55 18.62
N ASN A 133 -10.70 -4.49 19.64
CA ASN A 133 -11.75 -3.47 19.73
C ASN A 133 -12.65 -3.36 18.48
N HIS A 134 -13.07 -4.51 17.91
CA HIS A 134 -13.87 -4.57 16.67
C HIS A 134 -13.20 -3.93 15.44
N GLN A 135 -11.90 -3.68 15.52
CA GLN A 135 -11.09 -3.18 14.43
C GLN A 135 -10.13 -4.27 13.98
N ARG A 136 -10.05 -4.47 12.67
CA ARG A 136 -9.14 -5.44 12.08
C ARG A 136 -7.69 -5.04 12.35
N CYS A 137 -6.87 -5.97 12.84
CA CYS A 137 -5.44 -5.73 13.05
C CYS A 137 -4.57 -6.65 12.21
N TYR A 138 -3.44 -6.08 11.79
CA TYR A 138 -2.43 -6.75 10.99
C TYR A 138 -1.07 -6.64 11.67
N ASN A 139 -0.24 -7.66 11.48
CA ASN A 139 1.18 -7.62 11.82
C ASN A 139 2.03 -7.58 10.56
N SER A 140 3.11 -6.81 10.61
CA SER A 140 4.17 -6.90 9.62
C SER A 140 4.90 -8.24 9.74
N THR A 141 5.40 -8.72 8.62
CA THR A 141 6.39 -9.79 8.52
C THR A 141 7.76 -9.20 8.15
N PRO A 142 8.85 -9.99 8.20
CA PRO A 142 10.15 -9.55 7.68
C PRO A 142 10.08 -9.07 6.22
N ASP A 143 9.19 -9.69 5.44
CA ASP A 143 9.00 -9.44 4.01
C ASP A 143 8.02 -8.29 3.71
N THR A 144 7.47 -7.61 4.73
CA THR A 144 6.51 -6.52 4.50
C THR A 144 7.15 -5.38 3.72
N THR A 145 6.54 -5.00 2.60
CA THR A 145 6.96 -3.86 1.78
C THR A 145 5.84 -2.82 1.70
N PHE A 146 6.26 -1.56 1.51
CA PHE A 146 5.38 -0.42 1.29
C PHE A 146 5.70 0.12 -0.10
N GLU A 147 4.74 0.01 -1.01
CA GLU A 147 4.85 0.52 -2.37
C GLU A 147 3.92 1.72 -2.49
N ILE A 148 4.44 2.85 -2.98
CA ILE A 148 3.63 4.04 -3.26
C ILE A 148 2.81 3.75 -4.52
N ILE A 149 1.52 4.05 -4.46
CA ILE A 149 0.66 3.99 -5.64
C ILE A 149 0.82 5.30 -6.40
N GLU A 150 1.76 5.33 -7.35
CA GLU A 150 2.07 6.52 -8.16
C GLU A 150 0.87 6.96 -9.01
N GLU A 151 0.06 6.01 -9.49
CA GLU A 151 -1.20 6.27 -10.21
C GLU A 151 -2.21 7.06 -9.37
N ALA A 152 -2.12 6.98 -8.04
CA ALA A 152 -2.97 7.75 -7.15
C ALA A 152 -2.48 9.19 -6.95
N LEU A 153 -1.25 9.51 -7.40
CA LEU A 153 -0.70 10.86 -7.51
C LEU A 153 -0.93 11.46 -8.90
N GLU A 154 -1.45 10.67 -9.85
CA GLU A 154 -1.76 11.19 -11.18
C GLU A 154 -2.90 12.20 -11.08
N VAL A 155 -2.58 13.40 -11.55
CA VAL A 155 -3.55 14.48 -11.64
C VAL A 155 -4.52 14.15 -12.76
N GLN A 156 -5.75 13.84 -12.40
CA GLN A 156 -6.83 13.53 -13.33
C GLN A 156 -7.61 14.80 -13.64
N ASP A 157 -7.91 15.02 -14.92
CA ASP A 157 -8.85 16.04 -15.34
C ASP A 157 -10.28 15.59 -15.01
N PHE A 158 -11.14 16.52 -14.59
CA PHE A 158 -12.57 16.30 -14.44
C PHE A 158 -13.36 17.48 -15.02
N GLU A 159 -14.55 17.21 -15.53
CA GLU A 159 -15.49 18.22 -15.99
C GLU A 159 -16.92 17.74 -15.72
N GLY A 160 -17.78 18.64 -15.23
CA GLY A 160 -19.16 18.30 -14.95
C GLY A 160 -19.95 19.41 -14.28
N VAL A 161 -21.22 19.11 -14.00
CA VAL A 161 -22.12 19.99 -13.25
C VAL A 161 -21.91 19.74 -11.77
N VAL A 162 -21.85 20.79 -10.95
CA VAL A 162 -21.91 20.65 -9.49
C VAL A 162 -23.35 20.33 -9.09
N GLU A 163 -23.57 19.09 -8.66
CA GLU A 163 -24.87 18.53 -8.28
C GLU A 163 -25.23 18.88 -6.83
N SER A 164 -24.24 18.93 -5.94
CA SER A 164 -24.40 19.31 -4.54
C SER A 164 -23.13 19.95 -3.96
N VAL A 165 -23.26 20.70 -2.85
CA VAL A 165 -22.15 21.36 -2.15
C VAL A 165 -22.38 21.34 -0.63
N SER A 166 -21.32 21.08 0.13
CA SER A 166 -21.25 21.28 1.57
C SER A 166 -20.23 22.37 1.89
N PHE A 167 -20.72 23.55 2.25
CA PHE A 167 -19.86 24.69 2.64
C PHE A 167 -19.14 24.47 3.97
N GLU A 168 -19.70 23.66 4.88
CA GLU A 168 -19.09 23.38 6.18
C GLU A 168 -17.93 22.39 6.07
N SER A 169 -18.07 21.36 5.23
CA SER A 169 -17.06 20.30 5.06
C SER A 169 -16.14 20.52 3.86
N ASN A 170 -16.32 21.63 3.14
CA ASN A 170 -15.65 21.95 1.89
C ASN A 170 -15.75 20.86 0.80
N LEU A 171 -16.95 20.32 0.59
CA LEU A 171 -17.19 19.24 -0.38
C LEU A 171 -18.05 19.73 -1.55
N ILE A 172 -17.77 19.22 -2.75
CA ILE A 172 -18.65 19.35 -3.92
C ILE A 172 -18.93 17.96 -4.49
N GLU A 173 -20.08 17.78 -5.12
CA GLU A 173 -20.40 16.56 -5.87
C GLU A 173 -20.49 16.89 -7.36
N VAL A 174 -19.74 16.15 -8.17
CA VAL A 174 -19.70 16.32 -9.63
C VAL A 174 -19.87 14.95 -10.27
N ASN A 175 -20.92 14.78 -11.08
CA ASN A 175 -21.26 13.52 -11.75
C ASN A 175 -21.31 12.31 -10.77
N GLY A 176 -21.92 12.50 -9.59
CA GLY A 176 -21.99 11.48 -8.53
C GLY A 176 -20.67 11.18 -7.80
N VAL A 177 -19.60 11.94 -8.04
CA VAL A 177 -18.32 11.82 -7.32
C VAL A 177 -18.19 12.97 -6.33
N LEU A 178 -17.97 12.62 -5.07
CA LEU A 178 -17.71 13.58 -4.00
C LEU A 178 -16.23 14.00 -4.02
N LEU A 179 -15.99 15.29 -4.14
CA LEU A 179 -14.68 15.92 -4.20
C LEU A 179 -14.47 16.87 -3.03
N THR A 180 -13.29 16.81 -2.42
CA THR A 180 -12.81 17.73 -1.39
C THR A 180 -12.16 18.93 -2.05
N THR A 181 -12.52 20.11 -1.58
CA THR A 181 -12.02 21.40 -2.07
C THR A 181 -11.44 22.22 -0.93
N THR A 182 -10.66 23.24 -1.26
CA THR A 182 -10.25 24.24 -0.27
C THR A 182 -11.35 25.29 -0.07
N ASN A 183 -11.33 25.97 1.08
CA ASN A 183 -12.27 27.06 1.34
C ASN A 183 -12.16 28.21 0.31
N GLU A 184 -10.95 28.42 -0.23
CA GLU A 184 -10.69 29.44 -1.25
C GLU A 184 -11.33 29.06 -2.60
N GLN A 185 -11.19 27.80 -3.01
CA GLN A 185 -11.83 27.26 -4.21
C GLN A 185 -13.36 27.34 -4.11
N LEU A 186 -13.93 27.01 -2.95
CA LEU A 186 -15.36 27.13 -2.73
C LEU A 186 -15.85 28.57 -2.76
N LYS A 187 -15.12 29.51 -2.16
CA LYS A 187 -15.45 30.95 -2.25
C LYS A 187 -15.33 31.50 -3.66
N TYR A 188 -14.39 30.98 -4.45
CA TYR A 188 -14.25 31.33 -5.85
C TYR A 188 -15.47 30.88 -6.67
N LEU A 189 -15.94 29.64 -6.48
CA LEU A 189 -17.11 29.11 -7.17
C LEU A 189 -18.43 29.67 -6.64
N PHE A 190 -18.55 29.83 -5.33
CA PHE A 190 -19.75 30.21 -4.60
C PHE A 190 -19.48 31.37 -3.63
N PRO A 191 -19.22 32.60 -4.13
CA PRO A 191 -18.83 33.73 -3.28
C PRO A 191 -19.89 34.16 -2.25
N LYS A 192 -21.14 33.75 -2.44
CA LYS A 192 -22.25 34.03 -1.52
C LYS A 192 -22.57 32.87 -0.57
N ASN A 193 -21.79 31.79 -0.57
CA ASN A 193 -22.09 30.54 0.16
C ASN A 193 -23.52 30.02 -0.12
N CYS A 194 -23.96 30.16 -1.36
CA CYS A 194 -25.27 29.73 -1.83
C CYS A 194 -25.06 28.78 -3.01
N TYR A 195 -25.77 27.65 -3.00
CA TYR A 195 -25.68 26.67 -4.07
C TYR A 195 -26.34 27.20 -5.35
N GLU A 196 -25.61 27.10 -6.46
CA GLU A 196 -26.10 27.31 -7.82
C GLU A 196 -25.55 26.19 -8.71
N SER A 197 -26.34 25.71 -9.67
CA SER A 197 -25.87 24.69 -10.62
C SER A 197 -24.88 25.34 -11.59
N ILE A 198 -23.59 24.99 -11.43
CA ILE A 198 -22.48 25.52 -12.23
C ILE A 198 -21.73 24.37 -12.90
N ASN A 199 -21.23 24.63 -14.11
CA ASN A 199 -20.31 23.70 -14.77
C ASN A 199 -18.88 24.06 -14.38
N VAL A 200 -18.17 23.07 -13.90
CA VAL A 200 -16.78 23.19 -13.47
C VAL A 200 -15.91 22.23 -14.28
N LYS A 201 -14.68 22.65 -14.48
CA LYS A 201 -13.59 21.79 -14.96
C LYS A 201 -12.40 21.99 -14.05
N GLY A 202 -11.57 20.98 -13.93
CA GLY A 202 -10.44 21.07 -13.04
C GLY A 202 -9.56 19.85 -13.08
N LYS A 203 -8.63 19.86 -12.14
CA LYS A 203 -7.68 18.80 -11.89
C LYS A 203 -7.88 18.32 -10.46
N ARG A 204 -7.87 17.00 -10.30
CA ARG A 204 -7.98 16.35 -9.00
C ARG A 204 -6.90 15.29 -8.85
N CYS A 205 -6.48 15.10 -7.62
CA CYS A 205 -5.69 13.96 -7.19
C CYS A 205 -6.62 13.13 -6.29
N MET A 206 -7.01 11.93 -6.73
CA MET A 206 -8.09 11.16 -6.11
C MET A 206 -9.36 12.02 -5.92
N SER A 207 -9.86 12.18 -4.68
CA SER A 207 -11.01 13.01 -4.36
C SER A 207 -10.65 14.48 -4.09
N GLU A 208 -9.38 14.86 -4.04
CA GLU A 208 -8.99 16.23 -3.71
C GLU A 208 -8.76 17.08 -4.96
N VAL A 209 -9.39 18.25 -5.00
CA VAL A 209 -9.30 19.19 -6.12
C VAL A 209 -8.05 20.04 -5.99
N SER A 210 -7.12 19.90 -6.95
CA SER A 210 -5.92 20.72 -7.02
C SER A 210 -6.16 22.03 -7.76
N GLU A 211 -6.93 22.00 -8.85
CA GLU A 211 -7.29 23.18 -9.65
C GLU A 211 -8.76 23.10 -10.05
N ILE A 212 -9.48 24.22 -10.03
CA ILE A 212 -10.88 24.28 -10.45
C ILE A 212 -11.19 25.62 -11.09
N ASP A 213 -11.95 25.59 -12.17
CA ASP A 213 -12.38 26.76 -12.93
C ASP A 213 -13.76 26.50 -13.54
N PHE A 214 -14.43 27.56 -13.98
CA PHE A 214 -15.68 27.44 -14.70
C PHE A 214 -15.45 26.80 -16.07
N ALA A 215 -16.21 25.74 -16.37
CA ALA A 215 -16.23 25.20 -17.72
C ALA A 215 -17.01 26.16 -18.62
N LYS A 216 -16.45 26.49 -19.80
CA LYS A 216 -17.16 27.31 -20.78
C LYS A 216 -18.44 26.59 -21.17
N LYS A 217 -19.60 27.25 -21.05
CA LYS A 217 -20.83 26.76 -21.69
C LYS A 217 -20.53 26.56 -23.17
N SER A 218 -20.61 25.33 -23.64
CA SER A 218 -20.73 25.06 -25.07
C SER A 218 -21.94 25.87 -25.54
N LYS A 219 -21.69 26.87 -26.38
CA LYS A 219 -22.75 27.53 -27.13
C LYS A 219 -23.45 26.41 -27.91
N LYS A 220 -24.66 26.04 -27.48
CA LYS A 220 -25.60 25.38 -28.39
C LYS A 220 -26.05 26.46 -29.37
N ASP A 221 -25.55 26.34 -30.59
CA ASP A 221 -26.19 26.93 -31.77
C ASP A 221 -27.60 26.36 -31.98
#